data_AF-A0A7C7LZR2-F1
#
_entry.id   AF-A0A7C7LZR2-F1
#
_cell.length_a   1.000
_cell.length_b   1.000
_cell.length_c   1.000
_cell.angle_alpha   90.00
_cell.angle_beta   90.00
_cell.angle_gamma   90.00
#
_symmetry.space_group_name_H-M   'P 1'
#
loop_
_entity.id
_entity.type
_entity.pdbx_description
1 polymer ?
#
loop_
_entity_poly.entity_id
_entity_poly.type
_entity_poly.pdbx_seq_one_letter_code
_entity_poly.pdbx_strand_id
1 'polypeptide(L)' 'MSASLPQRIVCLTEETTEILYLLGEEDRIVGISGFTVRPPR' A
#
# COMPACT_ATOMS: atom_id res chain seq x y z
N MET A 1 -7.21 1.10 -24.38
CA MET A 1 -6.91 2.23 -23.48
C MET A 1 -6.06 1.68 -22.35
N SER A 2 -4.81 2.13 -22.19
CA SER A 2 -4.08 1.83 -20.96
C SER A 2 -4.72 2.69 -19.88
N ALA A 3 -5.44 2.07 -18.93
CA ALA A 3 -6.00 2.80 -17.81
C ALA A 3 -4.85 3.28 -16.94
N SER A 4 -4.77 4.58 -16.68
CA SER A 4 -3.78 5.12 -15.75
C SER A 4 -4.07 4.58 -14.35
N LEU A 5 -3.17 3.77 -13.80
CA LEU A 5 -3.31 3.26 -12.44
C LEU A 5 -2.99 4.37 -11.41
N PRO A 6 -3.58 4.32 -10.20
CA PRO A 6 -3.37 5.35 -9.17
C PRO A 6 -1.92 5.44 -8.67
N GLN A 7 -1.29 6.62 -8.68
CA GLN A 7 0.13 6.77 -8.32
C GLN A 7 0.38 7.21 -6.86
N ARG A 8 -0.67 7.58 -6.12
CA ARG A 8 -0.60 8.03 -4.72
C ARG A 8 -1.71 7.38 -3.93
N ILE A 9 -1.37 6.40 -3.10
CA ILE A 9 -2.31 5.51 -2.45
C ILE A 9 -2.21 5.66 -0.93
N VAL A 10 -3.35 5.76 -0.25
CA VAL A 10 -3.43 5.70 1.21
C VAL A 10 -4.06 4.36 1.59
N CYS A 11 -3.40 3.61 2.46
CA CYS A 11 -3.89 2.33 2.97
C CYS A 11 -4.47 2.49 4.38
N LEU A 12 -5.68 1.99 4.59
CA LEU A 12 -6.38 2.10 5.88
C LEU A 12 -6.45 0.79 6.66
N THR A 13 -6.00 -0.32 6.07
CA THR A 13 -6.00 -1.66 6.66
C THR A 13 -4.66 -2.36 6.43
N GLU A 14 -4.34 -3.35 7.26
CA GLU A 14 -3.10 -4.12 7.09
C GLU A 14 -3.11 -4.91 5.77
N GLU A 15 -4.25 -5.52 5.43
CA GLU A 15 -4.42 -6.31 4.20
C GLU A 15 -4.04 -5.51 2.94
N THR A 16 -4.56 -4.28 2.80
CA THR A 16 -4.28 -3.45 1.62
C THR A 16 -2.84 -2.98 1.55
N THR A 17 -2.23 -2.73 2.71
CA THR A 17 -0.82 -2.35 2.81
C THR A 17 0.07 -3.54 2.42
N GLU A 18 -0.20 -4.73 2.96
CA GLU A 18 0.57 -5.95 2.66
C GLU A 18 0.45 -6.39 1.20
N ILE A 19 -0.73 -6.22 0.57
CA ILE A 19 -0.90 -6.51 -0.86
C ILE A 19 0.08 -5.67 -1.70
N LEU A 20 0.20 -4.37 -1.43
CA LEU A 20 1.11 -3.50 -2.18
C LEU A 20 2.58 -3.84 -1.90
N TYR A 21 2.94 -4.19 -0.67
CA TYR A 21 4.28 -4.70 -0.37
C TYR A 21 4.60 -5.99 -1.13
N LEU A 22 3.66 -6.94 -1.21
CA LEU A 22 3.85 -8.20 -1.94
C LEU A 22 3.94 -8.00 -3.45
N LEU A 23 3.24 -7.00 -3.99
CA LEU A 23 3.31 -6.61 -5.39
C LEU A 23 4.56 -5.77 -5.73
N GLY A 24 5.31 -5.31 -4.72
CA GLY A 24 6.47 -4.43 -4.93
C GLY A 24 6.10 -2.99 -5.31
N GLU A 25 4.87 -2.56 -5.03
CA GLU A 25 4.29 -1.26 -5.41
C GLU A 25 4.24 -0.29 -4.21
N GLU A 26 5.13 -0.49 -3.24
CA GLU A 26 5.19 0.27 -1.98
C GLU A 26 5.59 1.73 -2.17
N ASP A 27 6.29 2.04 -3.26
CA ASP A 27 6.68 3.40 -3.67
C ASP A 27 5.48 4.31 -3.95
N ARG A 28 4.31 3.73 -4.26
CA ARG A 28 3.06 4.45 -4.52
C ARG A 28 2.29 4.76 -3.25
N ILE A 29 2.69 4.22 -2.10
CA ILE A 29 2.03 4.45 -0.81
C ILE A 29 2.46 5.81 -0.25
N VAL A 30 1.50 6.72 -0.06
CA VAL A 30 1.74 8.07 0.49
C VAL A 30 1.23 8.22 1.93
N GLY A 31 0.61 7.18 2.49
CA GLY A 31 0.15 7.16 3.87
C GLY A 31 -0.41 5.80 4.27
N ILE A 32 -0.21 5.42 5.53
CA ILE A 32 -0.72 4.19 6.13
C ILE A 32 -1.44 4.55 7.42
N SER A 33 -2.53 3.85 7.74
CA SER A 33 -3.22 3.96 9.02
C SER A 33 -2.25 3.72 10.19
N GLY A 34 -2.36 4.55 11.23
CA GLY A 34 -1.61 4.34 12.49
C GLY A 34 -2.01 3.06 13.24
N PHE A 35 -3.09 2.39 12.82
CA PHE A 35 -3.51 1.09 13.36
C PHE A 35 -2.86 -0.09 12.61
N THR A 36 -2.20 0.15 11.48
CA THR A 36 -1.53 -0.91 10.73
C THR A 36 -0.19 -1.22 11.36
N VAL A 37 -0.01 -2.45 11.83
CA VAL A 37 1.24 -2.96 12.39
C VAL A 37 1.82 -4.01 11.47
N ARG A 38 3.03 -3.77 10.96
CA ARG A 38 3.79 -4.79 10.22
C ARG A 38 4.83 -5.42 11.16
N PRO A 39 4.74 -6.73 11.46
CA PRO A 39 5.76 -7.41 12.25
C PRO A 39 7.13 -7.34 11.57
N PRO A 40 8.23 -7.19 12.33
CA PRO A 40 9.57 -7.30 11.77
C PRO A 40 9.78 -8.70 11.17
N ARG A 41 10.52 -8.77 10.06
CA ARG A 41 10.93 -10.00 9.38
C ARG A 41 12.30 -10.46 9.85
#